data_AF-A0A9E0H5N8-F1
#
_entry.id   AF-A0A9E0H5N8-F1
#
_cell.length_a   1.000
_cell.length_b   1.000
_cell.length_c   1.000
_cell.angle_alpha   90.00
_cell.angle_beta   90.00
_cell.angle_gamma   90.00
#
_symmetry.space_group_name_H-M   'P 1'
#
loop_
_entity.id
_entity.type
_entity.pdbx_description
1 polymer ?
#
loop_
_entity_poly.entity_id
_entity_poly.type
_entity_poly.pdbx_seq_one_letter_code
_entity_poly.pdbx_strand_id
1 'polypeptide(L)' 'MTEEVAATIWRPTQVAIEAFDAALSGRRPGERQGTIVVDTKPGRNDACPCGSGKKYKKCHGVAA' A
#
# COMPACT_ATOMS: atom_id res chain seq x y z
N MET A 1 40.15 -8.28 19.77
CA MET A 1 40.15 -7.66 18.42
C MET A 1 38.75 -7.84 17.87
N THR A 2 37.90 -7.02 18.45
CA THR A 2 36.52 -7.28 18.80
C THR A 2 35.61 -6.84 17.66
N GLU A 3 34.44 -7.49 17.56
CA GLU A 3 33.46 -7.44 16.47
C GLU A 3 33.13 -6.02 15.94
N GLU A 4 33.39 -5.00 16.74
CA GLU A 4 33.31 -3.58 16.42
C GLU A 4 34.20 -3.15 15.25
N VAL A 5 35.38 -3.79 15.10
CA VAL A 5 36.31 -3.52 13.98
C VAL A 5 35.77 -4.12 12.68
N ALA A 6 35.22 -5.34 12.72
CA ALA A 6 34.60 -5.98 11.57
C ALA A 6 33.35 -5.21 11.13
N ALA A 7 32.55 -4.74 12.10
CA ALA A 7 31.42 -3.86 11.84
C ALA A 7 31.90 -2.54 11.23
N THR A 8 32.98 -1.92 11.69
CA THR A 8 33.44 -0.65 11.11
C THR A 8 33.98 -0.80 9.68
N ILE A 9 34.62 -1.93 9.36
CA ILE A 9 35.16 -2.21 8.03
C ILE A 9 34.06 -2.59 7.02
N TRP A 10 33.01 -3.30 7.45
CA TRP A 10 31.92 -3.75 6.57
C TRP A 10 30.63 -2.94 6.70
N ARG A 11 30.49 -2.05 7.68
CA ARG A 11 29.24 -1.29 7.88
C ARG A 11 28.98 -0.43 6.66
N PRO A 12 27.93 -0.73 5.89
CA PRO A 12 27.53 0.16 4.81
C PRO A 12 27.09 1.47 5.46
N THR A 13 27.47 2.59 4.85
CA THR A 13 27.01 3.91 5.28
C THR A 13 25.48 3.95 5.28
N GLN A 14 24.89 4.75 6.16
CA GLN A 14 23.43 4.95 6.23
C GLN A 14 22.80 5.22 4.85
N VAL A 15 23.50 6.00 4.01
CA VAL A 15 23.08 6.33 2.63
C VAL A 15 23.03 5.11 1.72
N ALA A 16 23.91 4.14 1.91
CA ALA A 16 23.93 2.90 1.13
C ALA A 16 22.80 1.96 1.52
N ILE A 17 22.44 1.90 2.81
CA ILE A 17 21.29 1.13 3.31
C ILE A 17 19.99 1.71 2.73
N GLU A 18 19.83 3.03 2.79
CA GLU A 18 18.64 3.73 2.28
C GLU A 18 18.48 3.58 0.76
N ALA A 19 19.58 3.66 0.00
CA ALA A 19 19.55 3.43 -1.43
C ALA A 19 19.19 1.98 -1.79
N PHE A 20 19.65 1.00 -1.01
CA PHE A 20 19.35 -0.41 -1.23
C PHE A 20 17.90 -0.77 -0.91
N ASP A 21 17.36 -0.25 0.20
CA ASP A 21 15.95 -0.40 0.56
C ASP A 21 15.01 0.27 -0.47
N ALA A 22 15.41 1.42 -1.00
CA ALA A 22 14.68 2.07 -2.10
C ALA A 22 14.68 1.23 -3.37
N ALA A 23 15.81 0.61 -3.72
CA ALA A 23 15.94 -0.26 -4.89
C ALA A 23 15.12 -1.55 -4.74
N LEU A 24 15.14 -2.19 -3.56
CA LEU A 24 14.41 -3.44 -3.30
C LEU A 24 12.90 -3.23 -3.16
N SER A 25 12.47 -2.12 -2.58
CA SER A 25 11.03 -1.87 -2.37
C SER A 25 10.28 -1.51 -3.65
N GLY A 26 10.99 -1.21 -4.76
CA GLY A 26 10.36 -0.84 -6.04
C GLY A 26 9.49 0.42 -5.95
N ARG A 27 9.61 1.17 -4.85
CA ARG A 27 8.79 2.34 -4.56
C ARG A 27 9.41 3.58 -5.19
N ARG A 28 8.62 4.31 -5.96
CA ARG A 28 9.01 5.64 -6.41
C ARG A 28 8.92 6.61 -5.23
N PRO A 29 9.92 7.49 -5.01
CA PRO A 29 9.81 8.56 -4.03
C PRO A 29 8.57 9.42 -4.35
N GLY A 30 7.59 9.43 -3.44
CA GLY A 30 6.32 10.15 -3.62
C GLY A 30 5.10 9.30 -3.97
N GLU A 31 5.23 7.99 -4.17
CA GLU A 31 4.07 7.11 -4.34
C GLU A 31 3.35 6.90 -2.99
N ARG A 32 2.35 7.74 -2.71
CA ARG A 32 1.45 7.56 -1.57
C ARG A 32 0.64 6.29 -1.82
N GLN A 33 1.00 5.21 -1.11
CA GLN A 33 0.12 4.05 -0.98
C GLN A 33 -1.10 4.51 -0.17
N GLY A 34 -2.12 5.01 -0.88
CA GLY A 34 -3.42 5.26 -0.29
C GLY A 34 -3.91 3.95 0.30
N THR A 35 -4.16 3.91 1.60
CA THR A 35 -4.83 2.77 2.22
C THR A 35 -6.18 2.64 1.54
N ILE A 36 -6.42 1.49 0.88
CA ILE A 36 -7.74 1.18 0.36
C ILE A 36 -8.63 1.00 1.59
N VAL A 37 -9.43 2.02 1.91
CA VAL A 37 -10.48 1.91 2.91
C VAL A 37 -11.53 0.97 2.32
N VAL A 38 -11.43 -0.31 2.67
CA VAL A 38 -12.47 -1.28 2.34
C VAL A 38 -13.64 -1.00 3.26
N ASP A 39 -14.55 -0.14 2.81
CA ASP A 39 -15.82 0.05 3.48
C ASP A 39 -16.62 -1.26 3.44
N THR A 40 -17.47 -1.46 4.45
CA THR A 40 -18.35 -2.63 4.56
C THR A 40 -19.08 -2.84 3.24
N LYS A 41 -19.09 -4.07 2.70
CA LYS A 41 -19.76 -4.37 1.43
C LYS A 41 -21.18 -3.78 1.46
N PRO A 42 -21.55 -2.88 0.52
CA PRO A 42 -22.86 -2.24 0.53
C PRO A 42 -23.95 -3.31 0.48
N GLY A 43 -24.95 -3.19 1.35
CA GLY A 43 -26.09 -4.08 1.36
C GLY A 43 -26.87 -3.97 0.05
N ARG A 44 -27.57 -5.03 -0.34
CA ARG A 44 -28.31 -5.08 -1.63
C ARG A 44 -29.25 -3.89 -1.84
N ASN A 45 -29.80 -3.30 -0.78
CA ASN A 45 -30.76 -2.19 -0.85
C ASN A 45 -30.12 -0.80 -0.71
N ASP A 46 -28.85 -0.69 -0.33
CA ASP A 46 -28.18 0.58 -0.09
C ASP A 46 -27.92 1.35 -1.39
N ALA A 47 -27.59 2.64 -1.28
CA ALA A 47 -27.20 3.44 -2.43
C ALA A 47 -25.93 2.87 -3.07
N CYS A 48 -25.89 2.82 -4.41
CA CYS A 48 -24.71 2.35 -5.11
C CYS A 48 -23.52 3.30 -4.85
N PRO A 49 -22.34 2.78 -4.44
CA PRO A 49 -21.14 3.60 -4.22
C PRO A 49 -20.61 4.25 -5.52
N CYS A 50 -21.15 3.85 -6.66
CA CYS A 50 -20.88 4.44 -7.97
C CYS A 50 -21.54 5.80 -8.22
N GLY A 51 -22.34 6.32 -7.29
CA GLY A 51 -22.98 7.64 -7.42
C GLY A 51 -24.16 7.71 -8.41
N SER A 52 -24.64 6.57 -8.91
CA SER A 52 -25.74 6.53 -9.90
C SER A 52 -27.13 6.85 -9.34
N GLY A 53 -27.27 7.06 -8.03
CA GLY A 53 -28.56 7.23 -7.34
C GLY A 53 -29.43 5.96 -7.29
N LYS A 54 -28.97 4.84 -7.87
CA LYS A 54 -29.69 3.56 -7.88
C LYS A 54 -29.30 2.71 -6.67
N LYS A 55 -30.21 1.85 -6.21
CA LYS A 55 -29.92 0.83 -5.18
C LYS A 55 -28.85 -0.14 -5.69
N TYR A 56 -27.98 -0.64 -4.82
CA TYR A 56 -26.86 -1.54 -5.16
C TYR A 56 -27.34 -2.74 -5.99
N LYS A 57 -28.43 -3.42 -5.58
CA LYS A 57 -29.05 -4.54 -6.32
C LYS A 57 -29.53 -4.21 -7.75
N LYS A 58 -29.74 -2.93 -8.07
CA LYS A 58 -30.17 -2.45 -9.39
C LYS A 58 -29.02 -1.82 -10.19
N CYS A 59 -27.79 -1.87 -9.67
CA CYS A 59 -26.62 -1.31 -10.33
C CYS A 59 -25.45 -2.31 -10.30
N HIS A 60 -24.53 -2.22 -9.34
CA HIS A 60 -23.35 -3.10 -9.29
C HIS A 60 -23.63 -4.47 -8.63
N GLY A 61 -24.82 -4.66 -8.04
CA GLY A 61 -25.28 -5.92 -7.45
C GLY A 61 -26.28 -6.70 -8.32
N VAL A 62 -26.28 -6.45 -9.64
CA VAL A 62 -27.21 -7.07 -10.62
C VAL A 62 -26.77 -8.48 -11.03
N ALA A 63 -25.57 -8.93 -10.65
CA ALA A 63 -25.14 -10.31 -10.86
C ALA A 63 -25.84 -11.27 -9.87
N ALA A 64 -27.09 -11.58 -10.18
CA ALA A 64 -27.76 -12.86 -9.93
C ALA A 64 -28.85 -13.02 -10.99
#